data_AF-A0A073K9Y7-F1
#
_entry.id   AF-A0A073K9Y7-F1
#
_cell.length_a   1.000
_cell.length_b   1.000
_cell.length_c   1.000
_cell.angle_alpha   90.00
_cell.angle_beta   90.00
_cell.angle_gamma   90.00
#
_symmetry.space_group_name_H-M   'P 1'
#
loop_
_entity.id
_entity.type
_entity.pdbx_description
1 polymer ?
#
loop_
_entity_poly.entity_id
_entity_poly.type
_entity_poly.pdbx_seq_one_letter_code
_entity_poly.pdbx_strand_id
1 'polypeptide(L)'
;MLQAEIKGKFYSNSEDVLTSSVIGSMRYLSSPLFFVGLLNSSVNVNGEFLRINEVVKKVTFLFWERLENSEPDVLAILENEDSTYHIVCIEAKFLSGKSSKEDETVDLVERQNYQRDQLARELEDLYKESFYKRISVHPSKIKATSLIYLTNDTSIPYKDLSESAKHALLPREKKQLFWLSWSMIYSEVCKWSKSGTVQDQCILFDLKLLLERKELNSFIGLSGIKQVPQNNWIYCSDSLKNMWDGLSTIIHSNWKYGGGRKE
;
A
#
# COMPACT_ATOMS: atom_id res chain seq x y z
N MET A 1 -20.97 -11.25 5.25
CA MET A 1 -19.90 -10.76 6.14
C MET A 1 -19.69 -9.26 5.98
N LEU A 2 -19.42 -8.77 4.77
CA LEU A 2 -19.19 -7.34 4.47
C LEU A 2 -20.23 -6.38 5.07
N GLN A 3 -21.54 -6.63 4.89
CA GLN A 3 -22.59 -5.79 5.48
C GLN A 3 -22.59 -5.79 7.03
N ALA A 4 -22.26 -6.93 7.66
CA ALA A 4 -22.16 -7.00 9.11
C ALA A 4 -20.99 -6.16 9.63
N GLU A 5 -19.89 -6.13 8.89
CA GLU A 5 -18.72 -5.31 9.20
C GLU A 5 -19.02 -3.82 9.05
N ILE A 6 -19.61 -3.40 7.91
CA ILE A 6 -20.06 -2.02 7.68
C ILE A 6 -20.99 -1.53 8.79
N LYS A 7 -21.94 -2.36 9.23
CA LYS A 7 -22.90 -2.01 10.29
C LYS A 7 -22.33 -2.17 11.71
N GLY A 8 -21.08 -2.59 11.86
CA GLY A 8 -20.44 -2.77 13.17
C GLY A 8 -20.99 -3.94 13.99
N LYS A 9 -21.67 -4.89 13.35
CA LYS A 9 -22.12 -6.14 13.97
C LYS A 9 -21.03 -7.21 13.99
N PHE A 10 -19.97 -7.01 13.22
CA PHE A 10 -18.79 -7.85 13.16
C PHE A 10 -17.54 -6.94 13.10
N TYR A 11 -16.50 -7.30 13.85
CA TYR A 11 -15.23 -6.58 13.84
C TYR A 11 -14.11 -7.61 13.69
N SER A 12 -13.35 -7.51 12.61
CA SER A 12 -12.22 -8.40 12.35
C SER A 12 -11.01 -7.62 11.89
N ASN A 13 -9.87 -7.83 12.53
CA ASN A 13 -8.59 -7.33 12.04
C ASN A 13 -7.88 -8.37 11.14
N SER A 14 -8.59 -9.40 10.70
CA SER A 14 -8.03 -10.42 9.80
C SER A 14 -7.77 -9.83 8.43
N GLU A 15 -6.54 -10.00 7.99
CA GLU A 15 -6.06 -9.71 6.64
C GLU A 15 -6.85 -10.48 5.58
N ASP A 16 -7.01 -11.79 5.77
CA ASP A 16 -7.81 -12.66 4.89
C ASP A 16 -9.24 -12.15 4.69
N VAL A 17 -9.89 -11.73 5.79
CA VAL A 17 -11.24 -11.18 5.76
C VAL A 17 -11.28 -9.86 4.97
N LEU A 18 -10.31 -8.98 5.17
CA LEU A 18 -10.22 -7.72 4.45
C LEU A 18 -9.96 -7.96 2.96
N THR A 19 -8.96 -8.77 2.62
CA THR A 19 -8.57 -9.08 1.25
C THR A 19 -9.71 -9.74 0.47
N SER A 20 -10.35 -10.75 1.06
CA SER A 20 -11.51 -11.41 0.45
C SER A 20 -12.73 -10.50 0.34
N SER A 21 -12.96 -9.59 1.29
CA SER A 21 -14.07 -8.62 1.22
C SER A 21 -13.83 -7.54 0.18
N VAL A 22 -12.60 -7.03 0.07
CA VAL A 22 -12.26 -5.95 -0.86
C VAL A 22 -12.07 -6.48 -2.27
N ILE A 23 -11.12 -7.38 -2.48
CA ILE A 23 -10.80 -7.92 -3.81
C ILE A 23 -11.89 -8.89 -4.28
N GLY A 24 -12.49 -9.67 -3.37
CA GLY A 24 -13.57 -10.59 -3.74
C GLY A 24 -14.83 -9.87 -4.20
N SER A 25 -15.13 -8.69 -3.66
CA SER A 25 -16.20 -7.82 -4.17
C SER A 25 -15.92 -7.34 -5.61
N MET A 26 -14.66 -7.05 -5.95
CA MET A 26 -14.27 -6.58 -7.29
C MET A 26 -14.52 -7.63 -8.38
N ARG A 27 -14.52 -8.92 -8.03
CA ARG A 27 -14.87 -10.02 -8.95
C ARG A 27 -16.27 -9.88 -9.55
N TYR A 28 -17.18 -9.21 -8.83
CA TYR A 28 -18.58 -9.06 -9.24
C TYR A 28 -18.84 -7.78 -10.04
N LEU A 29 -17.80 -6.96 -10.30
CA LEU A 29 -17.93 -5.80 -11.16
C LEU A 29 -18.09 -6.22 -12.62
N SER A 30 -18.95 -5.52 -13.35
CA SER A 30 -19.28 -5.83 -14.74
C SER A 30 -18.12 -5.58 -15.72
N SER A 31 -17.20 -4.68 -15.37
CA SER A 31 -16.09 -4.27 -16.23
C SER A 31 -14.74 -4.50 -15.54
N PRO A 32 -13.76 -5.11 -16.23
CA PRO A 32 -12.41 -5.27 -15.70
C PRO A 32 -11.64 -3.95 -15.63
N LEU A 33 -12.12 -2.88 -16.28
CA LEU A 33 -11.45 -1.58 -16.35
C LEU A 33 -11.21 -0.96 -14.97
N PHE A 34 -12.13 -1.18 -14.02
CA PHE A 34 -11.93 -0.74 -12.64
C PHE A 34 -10.67 -1.36 -12.05
N PHE A 35 -10.55 -2.69 -12.15
CA PHE A 35 -9.43 -3.42 -11.58
C PHE A 35 -8.13 -3.09 -12.32
N VAL A 36 -8.17 -2.94 -13.65
CA VAL A 36 -7.00 -2.47 -14.43
C VAL A 36 -6.57 -1.06 -14.01
N GLY A 37 -7.52 -0.14 -13.81
CA GLY A 37 -7.25 1.22 -13.32
C GLY A 37 -6.57 1.19 -11.94
N LEU A 38 -7.06 0.33 -11.04
CA LEU A 38 -6.45 0.11 -9.74
C LEU A 38 -5.02 -0.43 -9.86
N LEU A 39 -4.82 -1.49 -10.64
CA LEU A 39 -3.50 -2.08 -10.84
C LEU A 39 -2.50 -1.06 -11.40
N ASN A 40 -2.92 -0.24 -12.36
CA ASN A 40 -2.10 0.83 -12.95
C ASN A 40 -1.74 1.97 -11.97
N SER A 41 -2.36 2.02 -10.79
CA SER A 41 -1.95 2.95 -9.71
C SER A 41 -0.81 2.41 -8.85
N SER A 42 -0.43 1.14 -9.02
CA SER A 42 0.67 0.52 -8.29
C SER A 42 2.02 1.05 -8.79
N VAL A 43 2.98 1.20 -7.88
CA VAL A 43 4.28 1.85 -8.14
C VAL A 43 5.44 1.02 -7.58
N ASN A 44 6.55 0.95 -8.31
CA ASN A 44 7.76 0.25 -7.85
C ASN A 44 8.75 1.18 -7.13
N VAL A 45 9.86 0.63 -6.64
CA VAL A 45 10.92 1.39 -5.93
C VAL A 45 11.61 2.47 -6.78
N ASN A 46 11.51 2.38 -8.11
CA ASN A 46 12.05 3.37 -9.04
C ASN A 46 11.04 4.49 -9.37
N GLY A 47 9.83 4.44 -8.79
CA GLY A 47 8.74 5.36 -9.12
C GLY A 47 8.01 5.04 -10.42
N GLU A 48 8.25 3.86 -11.01
CA GLU A 48 7.57 3.43 -12.23
C GLU A 48 6.23 2.78 -11.89
N PHE A 49 5.19 3.17 -12.63
CA PHE A 49 3.86 2.59 -12.47
C PHE A 49 3.74 1.26 -13.21
N LEU A 50 2.96 0.34 -12.67
CA LEU A 50 2.49 -0.83 -13.41
C LEU A 50 1.70 -0.35 -14.64
N ARG A 51 1.93 -0.96 -15.80
CA ARG A 51 1.25 -0.61 -17.05
C ARG A 51 0.63 -1.84 -17.68
N ILE A 52 -0.69 -1.93 -17.58
CA ILE A 52 -1.52 -2.84 -18.37
C ILE A 52 -2.23 -1.96 -19.40
N ASN A 53 -1.71 -1.96 -20.63
CA ASN A 53 -2.18 -1.08 -21.70
C ASN A 53 -3.16 -1.80 -22.63
N GLU A 54 -3.17 -3.14 -22.62
CA GLU A 54 -4.09 -3.94 -23.40
C GLU A 54 -5.53 -3.82 -22.93
N VAL A 55 -6.46 -4.09 -23.85
CA VAL A 55 -7.86 -4.27 -23.53
C VAL A 55 -8.02 -5.63 -22.85
N VAL A 56 -8.20 -5.59 -21.53
CA VAL A 56 -8.47 -6.78 -20.71
C VAL A 56 -9.94 -7.15 -20.88
N LYS A 57 -10.20 -8.36 -21.35
CA LYS A 57 -11.54 -8.91 -21.55
C LYS A 57 -12.09 -9.53 -20.27
N LYS A 58 -11.23 -10.19 -19.49
CA LYS A 58 -11.63 -10.96 -18.32
C LYS A 58 -10.54 -10.95 -17.25
N VAL A 59 -10.95 -10.91 -15.99
CA VAL A 59 -10.06 -11.13 -14.84
C VAL A 59 -10.54 -12.36 -14.08
N THR A 60 -9.63 -13.30 -13.83
CA THR A 60 -9.88 -14.47 -12.99
C THR A 60 -9.09 -14.32 -11.70
N PHE A 61 -9.79 -14.28 -10.58
CA PHE A 61 -9.19 -14.22 -9.25
C PHE A 61 -9.08 -15.63 -8.66
N LEU A 62 -7.95 -15.99 -8.08
CA LEU A 62 -7.75 -17.21 -7.28
C LEU A 62 -7.24 -16.74 -5.90
N PHE A 63 -7.91 -17.15 -4.83
CA PHE A 63 -7.58 -16.73 -3.48
C PHE A 63 -6.86 -17.87 -2.75
N TRP A 64 -5.77 -17.55 -2.05
CA TRP A 64 -4.96 -18.51 -1.28
C TRP A 64 -4.58 -19.75 -2.09
N GLU A 65 -4.20 -19.53 -3.36
CA GLU A 65 -3.81 -20.62 -4.25
C GLU A 65 -2.38 -21.06 -3.90
N ARG A 66 -2.26 -22.24 -3.29
CA ARG A 66 -0.96 -22.76 -2.88
C ARG A 66 -0.03 -23.00 -4.08
N LEU A 67 1.05 -22.26 -4.12
CA LEU A 67 2.18 -22.43 -5.03
C LEU A 67 3.16 -23.45 -4.44
N GLU A 68 4.34 -23.58 -5.06
CA GLU A 68 5.32 -24.59 -4.66
C GLU A 68 5.91 -24.29 -3.28
N ASN A 69 6.28 -23.04 -3.03
CA ASN A 69 6.93 -22.60 -1.80
C ASN A 69 6.15 -21.51 -1.06
N SER A 70 5.01 -21.08 -1.59
CA SER A 70 4.26 -19.93 -1.09
C SER A 70 2.75 -20.11 -1.27
N GLU A 71 1.98 -19.25 -0.61
CA GLU A 71 0.53 -19.17 -0.74
C GLU A 71 0.17 -17.68 -0.72
N PRO A 72 0.16 -17.02 -1.88
CA PRO A 72 -0.20 -15.60 -1.95
C PRO A 72 -1.69 -15.41 -1.68
N ASP A 73 -2.05 -14.25 -1.16
CA ASP A 73 -3.46 -13.94 -0.86
C ASP A 73 -4.34 -13.96 -2.11
N VAL A 74 -3.87 -13.37 -3.22
CA VAL A 74 -4.62 -13.34 -4.49
C VAL A 74 -3.71 -13.49 -5.70
N LEU A 75 -4.09 -14.38 -6.61
CA LEU A 75 -3.63 -14.38 -8.00
C LEU A 75 -4.74 -13.82 -8.90
N ALA A 76 -4.44 -12.77 -9.64
CA ALA A 76 -5.28 -12.24 -10.69
C ALA A 76 -4.68 -12.57 -12.06
N ILE A 77 -5.44 -13.31 -12.86
CA ILE A 77 -5.10 -13.67 -14.24
C ILE A 77 -5.95 -12.80 -15.16
N LEU A 78 -5.31 -11.86 -15.84
CA LEU A 78 -5.96 -10.94 -16.76
C LEU A 78 -5.80 -11.47 -18.17
N GLU A 79 -6.91 -11.79 -18.83
CA GLU A 79 -6.97 -12.25 -20.21
C GLU A 79 -7.25 -11.05 -21.13
N ASN A 80 -6.32 -10.79 -22.04
CA ASN A 80 -6.44 -9.75 -23.06
C ASN A 80 -7.27 -10.25 -24.26
N GLU A 81 -7.77 -9.32 -25.08
CA GLU A 81 -8.51 -9.68 -26.31
C GLU A 81 -7.69 -10.53 -27.32
N ASP A 82 -6.37 -10.34 -27.35
CA ASP A 82 -5.43 -11.11 -28.19
C ASP A 82 -5.11 -12.50 -27.62
N SER A 83 -5.82 -12.95 -26.57
CA SER A 83 -5.61 -14.21 -25.87
C SER A 83 -4.22 -14.35 -25.21
N THR A 84 -3.57 -13.22 -24.95
CA THR A 84 -2.40 -13.15 -24.06
C THR A 84 -2.82 -12.81 -22.63
N TYR A 85 -1.91 -13.01 -21.69
CA TYR A 85 -2.20 -12.89 -20.27
C TYR A 85 -1.23 -11.96 -19.54
N HIS A 86 -1.77 -11.22 -18.57
CA HIS A 86 -0.99 -10.63 -17.49
C HIS A 86 -1.26 -11.39 -16.20
N ILE A 87 -0.21 -11.77 -15.47
CA ILE A 87 -0.30 -12.44 -14.19
C ILE A 87 0.05 -11.43 -13.11
N VAL A 88 -0.89 -11.19 -12.19
CA VAL A 88 -0.66 -10.32 -11.04
C VAL A 88 -0.85 -11.10 -9.76
N CYS A 89 0.22 -11.27 -9.00
CA CYS A 89 0.19 -11.76 -7.64
C CYS A 89 0.00 -10.58 -6.69
N ILE A 90 -0.89 -10.71 -5.71
CA ILE A 90 -1.12 -9.69 -4.68
C ILE A 90 -0.89 -10.36 -3.34
N GLU A 91 0.10 -9.85 -2.62
CA GLU A 91 0.36 -10.18 -1.22
C GLU A 91 -0.11 -8.99 -0.38
N ALA A 92 -1.17 -9.19 0.38
CA ALA A 92 -1.83 -8.16 1.15
C ALA A 92 -1.31 -8.15 2.59
N LYS A 93 -1.28 -6.95 3.17
CA LYS A 93 -0.85 -6.70 4.53
C LYS A 93 -1.73 -5.65 5.18
N PHE A 94 -2.38 -5.99 6.29
CA PHE A 94 -3.23 -5.03 7.00
C PHE A 94 -2.55 -4.40 8.22
N LEU A 95 -2.25 -5.20 9.24
CA LEU A 95 -1.63 -4.73 10.50
C LEU A 95 -0.21 -5.30 10.72
N SER A 96 0.22 -6.23 9.88
CA SER A 96 1.54 -6.86 9.91
C SER A 96 2.37 -6.46 8.70
N GLY A 97 3.70 -6.48 8.85
CA GLY A 97 4.63 -6.40 7.71
C GLY A 97 4.87 -7.78 7.08
N LYS A 98 5.89 -7.88 6.21
CA LYS A 98 6.30 -9.17 5.60
C LYS A 98 6.46 -10.28 6.64
N SER A 99 5.99 -11.47 6.32
CA SER A 99 5.97 -12.64 7.20
C SER A 99 7.36 -13.24 7.43
N SER A 100 8.26 -13.12 6.46
CA SER A 100 9.65 -13.56 6.58
C SER A 100 10.61 -12.63 5.84
N LYS A 101 11.86 -12.58 6.33
CA LYS A 101 12.98 -11.84 5.74
C LYS A 101 14.11 -12.81 5.43
N GLU A 102 15.00 -12.42 4.54
CA GLU A 102 16.16 -13.26 4.22
C GLU A 102 17.09 -13.39 5.43
N ASP A 103 17.41 -14.63 5.81
CA ASP A 103 18.44 -14.95 6.79
C ASP A 103 19.78 -15.16 6.09
N GLU A 104 20.59 -14.10 6.02
CA GLU A 104 21.91 -14.15 5.41
C GLU A 104 22.94 -14.98 6.20
N THR A 105 22.61 -15.46 7.41
CA THR A 105 23.54 -16.25 8.24
C THR A 105 23.57 -17.74 7.89
N VAL A 106 22.56 -18.22 7.15
CA VAL A 106 22.47 -19.60 6.66
C VAL A 106 22.78 -19.65 5.18
N ASP A 107 23.51 -20.67 4.74
CA ASP A 107 23.83 -20.84 3.31
C ASP A 107 22.57 -21.05 2.47
N LEU A 108 22.54 -20.45 1.28
CA LEU A 108 21.35 -20.39 0.42
C LEU A 108 20.77 -21.77 0.07
N VAL A 109 21.62 -22.80 -0.02
CA VAL A 109 21.21 -24.18 -0.35
C VAL A 109 20.54 -24.87 0.84
N GLU A 110 20.86 -24.47 2.06
CA GLU A 110 20.33 -25.06 3.30
C GLU A 110 19.12 -24.30 3.86
N ARG A 111 18.87 -23.07 3.36
CA ARG A 111 17.76 -22.22 3.80
C ARG A 111 16.43 -22.91 3.63
N GLN A 112 15.68 -22.94 4.73
CA GLN A 112 14.27 -23.33 4.73
C GLN A 112 13.39 -22.16 4.29
N ASN A 113 12.14 -22.45 3.90
CA ASN A 113 11.23 -21.41 3.41
C ASN A 113 11.07 -20.25 4.40
N TYR A 114 10.93 -20.50 5.70
CA TYR A 114 10.78 -19.44 6.71
C TYR A 114 12.01 -18.52 6.87
N GLN A 115 13.16 -18.91 6.31
CA GLN A 115 14.42 -18.16 6.31
C GLN A 115 14.65 -17.40 5.00
N ARG A 116 13.76 -17.55 4.03
CA ARG A 116 13.78 -16.82 2.77
C ARG A 116 12.82 -15.65 2.82
N ASP A 117 13.19 -14.57 2.14
CA ASP A 117 12.32 -13.40 1.96
C ASP A 117 11.00 -13.83 1.29
N GLN A 118 9.89 -13.42 1.90
CA GLN A 118 8.56 -13.84 1.49
C GLN A 118 8.25 -13.46 0.03
N LEU A 119 8.35 -12.16 -0.29
CA LEU A 119 7.94 -11.65 -1.60
C LEU A 119 8.89 -12.14 -2.70
N ALA A 120 10.18 -12.33 -2.39
CA ALA A 120 11.13 -12.93 -3.31
C ALA A 120 10.71 -14.36 -3.70
N ARG A 121 10.33 -15.18 -2.70
CA ARG A 121 9.91 -16.57 -2.90
C ARG A 121 8.61 -16.67 -3.69
N GLU A 122 7.63 -15.82 -3.39
CA GLU A 122 6.37 -15.73 -4.12
C GLU A 122 6.60 -15.34 -5.58
N LEU A 123 7.42 -14.32 -5.83
CA LEU A 123 7.75 -13.90 -7.19
C LEU A 123 8.45 -15.00 -7.99
N GLU A 124 9.38 -15.74 -7.37
CA GLU A 124 10.06 -16.87 -7.99
C GLU A 124 9.10 -17.99 -8.38
N ASP A 125 8.13 -18.32 -7.52
CA ASP A 125 7.15 -19.38 -7.77
C ASP A 125 6.31 -19.09 -9.03
N LEU A 126 6.02 -17.82 -9.35
CA LEU A 126 5.27 -17.42 -10.55
C LEU A 126 5.99 -17.74 -11.87
N TYR A 127 7.29 -18.03 -11.83
CA TYR A 127 8.09 -18.39 -13.01
C TYR A 127 8.35 -19.89 -13.15
N LYS A 128 7.83 -20.72 -12.24
CA LYS A 128 8.02 -22.17 -12.25
C LYS A 128 7.05 -22.89 -13.19
N GLU A 129 7.47 -24.04 -13.71
CA GLU A 129 6.63 -24.88 -14.57
C GLU A 129 5.36 -25.38 -13.85
N SER A 130 5.49 -25.67 -12.55
CA SER A 130 4.38 -26.07 -11.67
C SER A 130 3.27 -25.04 -11.63
N PHE A 131 3.61 -23.75 -11.62
CA PHE A 131 2.65 -22.64 -11.68
C PHE A 131 1.91 -22.59 -13.01
N TYR A 132 2.61 -22.62 -14.14
CA TYR A 132 1.99 -22.54 -15.47
C TYR A 132 1.03 -23.70 -15.74
N LYS A 133 1.37 -24.91 -15.28
CA LYS A 133 0.48 -26.08 -15.33
C LYS A 133 -0.79 -25.85 -14.51
N ARG A 134 -0.67 -25.28 -13.30
CA ARG A 134 -1.79 -25.01 -12.40
C ARG A 134 -2.78 -24.01 -12.99
N ILE A 135 -2.31 -22.92 -13.58
CA ILE A 135 -3.18 -21.92 -14.21
C ILE A 135 -3.64 -22.31 -15.63
N SER A 136 -3.14 -23.43 -16.17
CA SER A 136 -3.44 -23.90 -17.53
C SER A 136 -3.12 -22.88 -18.63
N VAL A 137 -2.06 -22.07 -18.45
CA VAL A 137 -1.61 -21.06 -19.43
C VAL A 137 -0.18 -21.37 -19.86
N HIS A 138 0.04 -21.42 -21.17
CA HIS A 138 1.39 -21.63 -21.71
C HIS A 138 2.25 -20.36 -21.50
N PRO A 139 3.53 -20.49 -21.06
CA PRO A 139 4.38 -19.33 -20.76
C PRO A 139 4.52 -18.33 -21.91
N SER A 140 4.52 -18.80 -23.17
CA SER A 140 4.62 -17.94 -24.35
C SER A 140 3.43 -16.99 -24.55
N LYS A 141 2.31 -17.20 -23.86
CA LYS A 141 1.14 -16.32 -23.90
C LYS A 141 1.15 -15.28 -22.77
N ILE A 142 2.09 -15.37 -21.83
CA ILE A 142 2.19 -14.43 -20.71
C ILE A 142 3.04 -13.24 -21.15
N LYS A 143 2.42 -12.06 -21.20
CA LYS A 143 3.09 -10.81 -21.54
C LYS A 143 3.92 -10.27 -20.38
N ALA A 144 3.33 -10.28 -19.19
CA ALA A 144 4.00 -9.84 -17.98
C ALA A 144 3.49 -10.62 -16.76
N THR A 145 4.39 -10.75 -15.80
CA THR A 145 4.13 -11.25 -14.46
C THR A 145 4.56 -10.16 -13.49
N SER A 146 3.73 -9.85 -12.50
CA SER A 146 4.03 -8.82 -11.51
C SER A 146 3.54 -9.26 -10.13
N LEU A 147 4.24 -8.83 -9.09
CA LEU A 147 3.82 -9.00 -7.71
C LEU A 147 3.55 -7.62 -7.11
N ILE A 148 2.38 -7.45 -6.50
CA ILE A 148 1.96 -6.25 -5.79
C ILE A 148 1.99 -6.56 -4.30
N TYR A 149 2.76 -5.78 -3.57
CA TYR A 149 2.71 -5.74 -2.12
C TYR A 149 1.67 -4.71 -1.70
N LEU A 150 0.51 -5.17 -1.24
CA LEU A 150 -0.62 -4.33 -0.86
C LEU A 150 -0.58 -4.06 0.64
N THR A 151 -0.30 -2.83 1.08
CA THR A 151 -0.13 -2.54 2.51
C THR A 151 -0.99 -1.37 2.99
N ASN A 152 -1.01 -1.13 4.30
CA ASN A 152 -1.59 0.07 4.89
C ASN A 152 -0.57 1.22 5.06
N ASP A 153 0.61 1.13 4.45
CA ASP A 153 1.59 2.21 4.51
C ASP A 153 1.07 3.46 3.80
N THR A 154 1.46 4.64 4.29
CA THR A 154 1.15 5.93 3.65
C THR A 154 2.15 6.29 2.55
N SER A 155 3.25 5.54 2.44
CA SER A 155 4.32 5.72 1.47
C SER A 155 4.92 4.38 1.09
N ILE A 156 5.60 4.30 -0.06
CA ILE A 156 6.21 3.07 -0.56
C ILE A 156 7.11 2.45 0.55
N PRO A 157 6.92 1.17 0.94
CA PRO A 157 7.77 0.47 1.89
C PRO A 157 9.10 0.09 1.21
N TYR A 158 9.94 1.09 0.95
CA TYR A 158 11.13 0.99 0.12
C TYR A 158 12.07 -0.12 0.57
N LYS A 159 12.29 -0.23 1.89
CA LYS A 159 13.18 -1.25 2.46
C LYS A 159 12.69 -2.66 2.13
N ASP A 160 11.40 -2.94 2.37
CA ASP A 160 10.84 -4.26 2.17
C ASP A 160 10.89 -4.68 0.69
N LEU A 161 10.49 -3.80 -0.22
CA LEU A 161 10.55 -4.08 -1.66
C LEU A 161 11.99 -4.22 -2.17
N SER A 162 12.90 -3.36 -1.72
CA SER A 162 14.30 -3.38 -2.18
C SER A 162 15.03 -4.63 -1.71
N GLU A 163 14.81 -5.04 -0.45
CA GLU A 163 15.33 -6.30 0.09
C GLU A 163 14.76 -7.49 -0.70
N SER A 164 13.44 -7.54 -0.93
CA SER A 164 12.82 -8.61 -1.71
C SER A 164 13.35 -8.67 -3.15
N ALA A 165 13.52 -7.52 -3.80
CA ALA A 165 14.13 -7.45 -5.13
C ALA A 165 15.60 -7.90 -5.11
N LYS A 166 16.38 -7.57 -4.09
CA LYS A 166 17.76 -8.05 -3.92
C LYS A 166 17.81 -9.57 -3.81
N HIS A 167 16.92 -10.16 -3.01
CA HIS A 167 16.95 -11.59 -2.67
C HIS A 167 16.27 -12.50 -3.69
N ALA A 168 15.43 -11.97 -4.58
CA ALA A 168 14.83 -12.74 -5.66
C ALA A 168 15.90 -13.29 -6.63
N LEU A 169 15.89 -14.61 -6.83
CA LEU A 169 16.77 -15.38 -7.73
C LEU A 169 16.28 -15.34 -9.18
N LEU A 170 15.91 -14.15 -9.65
CA LEU A 170 15.42 -13.90 -11.01
C LEU A 170 16.31 -12.87 -11.72
N PRO A 171 16.37 -12.89 -13.06
CA PRO A 171 16.91 -11.78 -13.85
C PRO A 171 16.18 -10.46 -13.53
N ARG A 172 16.90 -9.33 -13.62
CA ARG A 172 16.40 -8.00 -13.21
C ARG A 172 15.08 -7.63 -13.90
N GLU A 173 14.94 -7.94 -15.18
CA GLU A 173 13.75 -7.68 -15.99
C GLU A 173 12.50 -8.44 -15.50
N LYS A 174 12.68 -9.57 -14.81
CA LYS A 174 11.60 -10.36 -14.20
C LYS A 174 11.27 -9.93 -12.77
N LYS A 175 12.04 -9.02 -12.17
CA LYS A 175 11.82 -8.51 -10.80
C LYS A 175 10.76 -7.43 -10.76
N GLN A 176 9.55 -7.77 -11.24
CA GLN A 176 8.42 -6.86 -11.35
C GLN A 176 7.65 -6.76 -10.02
N LEU A 177 8.25 -6.07 -9.05
CA LEU A 177 7.69 -5.82 -7.71
C LEU A 177 7.12 -4.40 -7.64
N PHE A 178 5.85 -4.31 -7.28
CA PHE A 178 5.12 -3.06 -7.13
C PHE A 178 4.48 -2.98 -5.75
N TRP A 179 4.10 -1.77 -5.36
CA TRP A 179 3.35 -1.50 -4.15
C TRP A 179 2.06 -0.76 -4.46
N LEU A 180 1.04 -1.10 -3.68
CA LEU A 180 -0.26 -0.47 -3.68
C LEU A 180 -0.65 -0.26 -2.21
N SER A 181 -1.29 0.86 -1.87
CA SER A 181 -1.86 1.02 -0.54
C SER A 181 -3.36 0.75 -0.54
N TRP A 182 -3.92 0.30 0.59
CA TRP A 182 -5.37 0.23 0.76
C TRP A 182 -6.06 1.58 0.51
N SER A 183 -5.41 2.69 0.85
CA SER A 183 -5.93 4.04 0.59
C SER A 183 -6.02 4.39 -0.90
N MET A 184 -5.14 3.82 -1.73
CA MET A 184 -5.22 3.95 -3.19
C MET A 184 -6.43 3.18 -3.75
N ILE A 185 -6.78 2.03 -3.15
CA ILE A 185 -8.03 1.32 -3.49
C ILE A 185 -9.23 2.21 -3.19
N TYR A 186 -9.28 2.83 -2.01
CA TYR A 186 -10.35 3.77 -1.65
C TYR A 186 -10.45 4.93 -2.66
N SER A 187 -9.32 5.50 -3.06
CA SER A 187 -9.27 6.57 -4.05
C SER A 187 -9.83 6.12 -5.41
N GLU A 188 -9.49 4.90 -5.85
CA GLU A 188 -10.01 4.34 -7.10
C GLU A 188 -11.52 4.05 -7.01
N VAL A 189 -11.99 3.47 -5.90
CA VAL A 189 -13.43 3.29 -5.63
C VAL A 189 -14.19 4.61 -5.73
N CYS A 190 -13.66 5.69 -5.17
CA CYS A 190 -14.29 7.00 -5.24
C CYS A 190 -14.39 7.54 -6.69
N LYS A 191 -13.32 7.39 -7.49
CA LYS A 191 -13.32 7.80 -8.91
C LYS A 191 -14.39 7.06 -9.72
N TRP A 192 -14.58 5.78 -9.45
CA TRP A 192 -15.50 4.92 -10.20
C TRP A 192 -16.91 4.84 -9.62
N SER A 193 -17.19 5.50 -8.49
CA SER A 193 -18.47 5.42 -7.77
C SER A 193 -19.73 5.73 -8.59
N LYS A 194 -19.59 6.43 -9.73
CA LYS A 194 -20.70 6.79 -10.65
C LYS A 194 -20.63 6.07 -12.00
N SER A 195 -19.64 5.21 -12.19
CA SER A 195 -19.39 4.47 -13.43
C SER A 195 -19.99 3.08 -13.37
N GLY A 196 -20.20 2.46 -14.53
CA GLY A 196 -20.71 1.09 -14.64
C GLY A 196 -22.22 0.98 -14.43
N THR A 197 -22.66 -0.24 -14.13
CA THR A 197 -24.07 -0.58 -13.89
C THR A 197 -24.54 -0.13 -12.51
N VAL A 198 -25.86 -0.15 -12.28
CA VAL A 198 -26.43 0.11 -10.94
C VAL A 198 -25.86 -0.87 -9.91
N GLN A 199 -25.65 -2.13 -10.28
CA GLN A 199 -25.04 -3.12 -9.40
C GLN A 199 -23.59 -2.77 -9.06
N ASP A 200 -22.80 -2.32 -10.03
CA ASP A 200 -21.42 -1.89 -9.80
C ASP A 200 -21.37 -0.73 -8.82
N GLN A 201 -22.27 0.25 -8.98
CA GLN A 201 -22.37 1.41 -8.08
C GLN A 201 -22.69 0.97 -6.64
N CYS A 202 -23.59 -0.01 -6.45
CA CYS A 202 -23.87 -0.57 -5.13
C CYS A 202 -22.63 -1.27 -4.53
N ILE A 203 -21.93 -2.08 -5.32
CA ILE A 203 -20.70 -2.77 -4.87
C ILE A 203 -19.62 -1.76 -4.47
N LEU A 204 -19.38 -0.75 -5.32
CA LEU A 204 -18.39 0.29 -5.06
C LEU A 204 -18.78 1.15 -3.86
N PHE A 205 -20.06 1.43 -3.66
CA PHE A 205 -20.55 2.14 -2.48
C PHE A 205 -20.31 1.34 -1.19
N ASP A 206 -20.62 0.05 -1.20
CA ASP A 206 -20.36 -0.85 -0.08
C ASP A 206 -18.86 -0.97 0.23
N LEU A 207 -18.02 -1.10 -0.81
CA LEU A 207 -16.56 -1.09 -0.67
C LEU A 207 -16.05 0.21 -0.05
N LYS A 208 -16.59 1.35 -0.50
CA LYS A 208 -16.25 2.66 0.07
C LYS A 208 -16.54 2.70 1.57
N LEU A 209 -17.75 2.29 1.98
CA LEU A 209 -18.15 2.27 3.39
C LEU A 209 -17.29 1.32 4.23
N LEU A 210 -16.92 0.16 3.67
CA LEU A 210 -16.02 -0.79 4.34
C LEU A 210 -14.65 -0.15 4.59
N LEU A 211 -14.04 0.45 3.56
CA LEU A 211 -12.72 1.07 3.66
C LEU A 211 -12.72 2.28 4.61
N GLU A 212 -13.76 3.11 4.58
CA GLU A 212 -13.92 4.22 5.55
C GLU A 212 -14.03 3.71 6.98
N ARG A 213 -14.79 2.62 7.20
CA ARG A 213 -14.94 2.03 8.52
C ARG A 213 -13.66 1.37 9.05
N LYS A 214 -12.79 0.92 8.14
CA LYS A 214 -11.47 0.38 8.44
C LYS A 214 -10.39 1.46 8.56
N GLU A 215 -10.75 2.73 8.38
CA GLU A 215 -9.80 3.86 8.36
C GLU A 215 -8.73 3.68 7.26
N LEU A 216 -9.10 3.01 6.17
CA LEU A 216 -8.28 2.75 4.99
C LEU A 216 -8.54 3.79 3.88
N ASN A 217 -9.02 4.97 4.26
CA ASN A 217 -9.29 6.07 3.34
C ASN A 217 -8.12 7.04 3.28
N SER A 218 -7.94 7.69 2.12
CA SER A 218 -6.98 8.78 2.00
C SER A 218 -7.51 10.03 2.70
N PHE A 219 -6.60 10.91 3.13
CA PHE A 219 -6.97 12.22 3.65
C PHE A 219 -7.76 13.00 2.58
N ILE A 220 -9.04 13.27 2.84
CA ILE A 220 -9.94 13.99 1.93
C ILE A 220 -9.96 15.51 2.17
N GLY A 221 -9.00 16.03 2.95
CA GLY A 221 -9.00 17.42 3.40
C GLY A 221 -9.67 17.62 4.76
N LEU A 222 -9.58 18.85 5.27
CA LEU A 222 -10.33 19.29 6.43
C LEU A 222 -11.74 19.69 5.99
N SER A 223 -12.76 18.97 6.45
CA SER A 223 -14.15 19.36 6.27
C SER A 223 -14.59 20.28 7.42
N GLY A 224 -15.38 21.31 7.10
CA GLY A 224 -15.95 22.19 8.12
C GLY A 224 -14.96 23.13 8.80
N ILE A 225 -13.91 23.59 8.10
CA ILE A 225 -13.12 24.74 8.56
C ILE A 225 -14.09 25.92 8.70
N LYS A 226 -14.48 26.21 9.93
CA LYS A 226 -15.26 27.41 10.24
C LYS A 226 -14.31 28.58 10.23
N GLN A 227 -14.70 29.65 9.53
CA GLN A 227 -14.03 30.92 9.65
C GLN A 227 -14.18 31.38 11.10
N VAL A 228 -13.09 31.35 11.85
CA VAL A 228 -13.05 31.93 13.19
C VAL A 228 -12.91 33.44 13.06
N PRO A 229 -13.56 34.24 13.92
CA PRO A 229 -13.37 35.69 13.94
C PRO A 229 -11.87 36.01 14.04
N GLN A 230 -11.47 37.09 13.38
CA GLN A 230 -10.10 37.56 13.47
C GLN A 230 -9.74 37.78 14.94
N ASN A 231 -8.66 37.12 15.35
CA ASN A 231 -8.22 37.08 16.72
C ASN A 231 -7.66 38.47 17.08
N ASN A 232 -8.46 39.32 17.73
CA ASN A 232 -8.05 40.64 18.22
C ASN A 232 -7.22 40.50 19.52
N TRP A 233 -6.15 39.72 19.49
CA TRP A 233 -5.23 39.64 20.61
C TRP A 233 -4.45 40.95 20.64
N ILE A 234 -4.88 41.85 21.51
CA ILE A 234 -4.08 42.99 21.91
C ILE A 234 -3.10 42.45 22.93
N TYR A 235 -1.82 42.37 22.54
CA TYR A 235 -0.75 42.07 23.48
C TYR A 235 -0.62 43.28 24.41
N CYS A 236 -1.30 43.23 25.56
CA CYS A 236 -1.05 44.18 26.64
C CYS A 236 0.31 43.83 27.25
N SER A 237 1.38 44.46 26.76
CA SER A 237 2.59 44.56 27.56
C SER A 237 2.22 45.32 28.83
N ASP A 238 2.42 44.72 30.01
CA ASP A 238 2.23 45.33 31.33
C ASP A 238 3.23 46.47 31.63
N SER A 239 3.60 47.28 30.62
CA SER A 239 4.50 48.41 30.77
C SER A 239 3.91 49.55 31.62
N LEU A 240 2.60 49.54 31.89
CA LEU A 240 1.94 50.50 32.78
C LEU A 240 1.57 49.94 34.16
N LYS A 241 1.72 48.62 34.40
CA LYS A 241 1.54 48.03 35.75
C LYS A 241 2.83 47.88 36.53
N ASN A 242 3.98 47.95 35.85
CA ASN A 242 5.27 48.00 36.51
C ASN A 242 5.84 49.42 36.41
N MET A 243 5.30 50.35 37.20
CA MET A 243 6.09 51.49 37.67
C MET A 243 7.24 50.91 38.49
N TRP A 244 8.39 50.73 37.85
CA TRP A 244 9.64 50.40 38.54
C TRP A 244 10.16 51.66 39.24
N ASP A 245 9.48 52.12 40.29
CA ASP A 245 9.92 53.22 41.16
C ASP A 245 11.16 52.85 42.02
N GLY A 246 11.84 51.74 41.71
CA GLY A 246 12.82 51.12 42.60
C GLY A 246 14.16 50.69 41.99
N LEU A 247 14.49 51.10 40.76
CA LEU A 247 15.79 50.74 40.16
C LEU A 247 16.56 51.98 39.70
N SER A 248 17.03 52.77 40.66
CA SER A 248 17.94 53.91 40.45
C SER A 248 19.42 53.54 40.45
N THR A 249 19.79 52.26 40.35
CA THR A 249 21.20 51.84 40.35
C THR A 249 21.53 51.03 39.11
N ILE A 250 22.06 51.73 38.11
CA ILE A 250 22.76 51.13 36.98
C ILE A 250 24.15 50.73 37.47
N ILE A 251 24.38 49.43 37.68
CA ILE A 251 25.73 48.91 37.90
C ILE A 251 26.34 48.64 36.52
N HIS A 252 27.28 49.47 36.10
CA HIS A 252 28.09 49.20 34.91
C HIS A 252 29.01 48.00 35.17
N SER A 253 28.66 46.84 34.62
CA SER A 253 29.54 45.68 34.60
C SER A 253 30.51 45.78 33.43
N ASN A 254 31.74 46.20 33.71
CA ASN A 254 32.84 46.15 32.74
C ASN A 254 33.30 44.71 32.54
N TRP A 255 32.80 44.05 31.51
CA TRP A 255 33.30 42.76 31.06
C TRP A 255 34.65 42.93 30.33
N LYS A 256 35.69 42.20 30.78
CA LYS A 256 36.94 42.02 30.03
C LYS A 256 37.07 40.55 29.62
N TYR A 257 37.22 40.32 28.32
CA TYR A 257 37.41 38.99 27.72
C TYR A 257 38.86 38.54 27.93
N GLY A 258 39.07 37.60 28.86
CA GLY A 258 40.38 37.05 29.20
C GLY A 258 40.68 35.76 28.44
N GLY A 259 41.22 35.87 27.23
CA GLY A 259 41.93 34.77 26.57
C GLY A 259 43.36 34.68 27.11
N GLY A 260 43.59 33.78 28.07
CA GLY A 260 44.93 33.46 28.60
C GLY A 260 45.30 32.02 28.28
N ARG A 261 46.31 31.84 27.42
CA ARG A 261 46.96 30.54 27.11
C ARG A 261 47.54 29.92 28.39
N LYS A 262 47.38 28.60 28.55
CA LYS A 262 48.11 27.81 29.54
C LYS A 262 49.49 27.42 28.97
N GLU A 263 50.55 27.75 29.69
CA GLU A 263 51.81 26.99 29.67
C GLU A 263 51.70 25.82 30.67
#